data_AF-A0A6J7ISS8-F1
#
_entry.id   AF-A0A6J7ISS8-F1
#
_cell.length_a   1.000
_cell.length_b   1.000
_cell.length_c   1.000
_cell.angle_alpha   90.00
_cell.angle_beta   90.00
_cell.angle_gamma   90.00
#
_symmetry.space_group_name_H-M   'P 1'
#
loop_
_entity.id
_entity.type
_entity.pdbx_description
1 polymer ?
#
loop_
_entity_poly.entity_id
_entity_poly.type
_entity_poly.pdbx_seq_one_letter_code
_entity_poly.pdbx_strand_id
1 'polypeptide(L)'
;MAIRLALMFDHYRSDRMWSHDLLVRAEVTLSRLREALSRESVFSTQETITQILLALADDLNTPLVISLLENWIDQTLNGASGGDSDELKDCLDSLLGLKL
;
A
#
# COMPACT_ATOMS: atom_id res chain seq x y z
N MET A 1 -6.41 2.83 9.43
CA MET A 1 -7.75 2.19 9.43
C MET A 1 -7.70 0.89 8.63
N ALA A 2 -7.67 -0.27 9.30
CA ALA A 2 -7.46 -1.57 8.64
C ALA A 2 -8.61 -2.01 7.71
N ILE A 3 -9.86 -1.68 8.07
CA ILE A 3 -11.05 -2.02 7.26
C ILE A 3 -10.92 -1.50 5.82
N ARG A 4 -10.37 -0.29 5.62
CA ARG A 4 -10.23 0.29 4.29
C ARG A 4 -9.29 -0.51 3.40
N LEU A 5 -8.13 -0.87 3.93
CA LEU A 5 -7.17 -1.71 3.23
C LEU A 5 -7.74 -3.11 2.97
N ALA A 6 -8.45 -3.69 3.96
CA ALA A 6 -9.09 -4.99 3.83
C ALA A 6 -10.06 -5.04 2.62
N LEU A 7 -10.85 -3.99 2.42
CA LEU A 7 -11.77 -3.88 1.29
C LEU A 7 -11.08 -3.61 -0.05
N MET A 8 -9.81 -3.22 -0.05
CA MET A 8 -9.04 -2.98 -1.29
C MET A 8 -8.30 -4.23 -1.78
N PHE A 9 -8.23 -5.32 -1.00
CA PHE A 9 -7.51 -6.54 -1.37
C PHE A 9 -8.03 -7.20 -2.66
N ASP A 10 -9.34 -7.16 -2.88
CA ASP A 10 -9.95 -7.61 -4.12
C ASP A 10 -10.46 -6.42 -4.95
N HIS A 11 -10.58 -6.63 -6.26
CA HIS A 11 -11.07 -5.63 -7.19
C HIS A 11 -12.52 -5.23 -6.86
N TYR A 12 -12.88 -3.94 -6.98
CA TYR A 12 -14.18 -3.44 -6.53
C TYR A 12 -15.38 -4.15 -7.19
N ARG A 13 -15.21 -4.66 -8.41
CA ARG A 13 -16.23 -5.40 -9.18
C ARG A 13 -16.37 -6.87 -8.79
N SER A 14 -15.46 -7.39 -7.99
CA SER A 14 -15.50 -8.78 -7.53
C SER A 14 -16.44 -8.92 -6.34
N ASP A 15 -17.30 -9.94 -6.40
CA ASP A 15 -18.05 -10.40 -5.24
C ASP A 15 -17.07 -10.77 -4.13
N ARG A 16 -17.41 -10.39 -2.89
CA ARG A 16 -16.53 -10.63 -1.74
C ARG A 16 -17.32 -10.94 -0.49
N MET A 17 -16.73 -11.80 0.33
CA MET A 17 -17.20 -12.07 1.69
C MET A 17 -16.25 -11.44 2.68
N TRP A 18 -16.80 -10.85 3.73
CA TRP A 18 -16.01 -10.36 4.85
C TRP A 18 -15.62 -11.53 5.76
N SER A 19 -14.35 -11.59 6.17
CA SER A 19 -13.85 -12.56 7.16
C SER A 19 -12.93 -11.89 8.17
N HIS A 20 -12.76 -12.53 9.32
CA HIS A 20 -11.79 -12.08 10.32
C HIS A 20 -10.35 -12.13 9.77
N ASP A 21 -10.01 -13.17 9.00
CA ASP A 21 -8.68 -13.31 8.38
C ASP A 21 -8.35 -12.15 7.43
N LEU A 22 -9.34 -11.61 6.72
CA LEU A 22 -9.16 -10.45 5.85
C LEU A 22 -8.77 -9.20 6.65
N LEU A 23 -9.40 -9.00 7.81
CA LEU A 23 -9.06 -7.90 8.72
C LEU A 23 -7.65 -8.08 9.29
N VAL A 24 -7.32 -9.27 9.77
CA VAL A 24 -5.99 -9.59 10.32
C VAL A 24 -4.91 -9.35 9.27
N ARG A 25 -5.13 -9.79 8.02
CA ARG A 25 -4.21 -9.52 6.90
C ARG A 25 -3.99 -8.02 6.72
N ALA A 26 -5.05 -7.22 6.72
CA ALA A 26 -4.95 -5.77 6.56
C ALA A 26 -4.19 -5.11 7.72
N GLU A 27 -4.40 -5.55 8.96
CA GLU A 27 -3.67 -5.06 10.13
C GLU A 27 -2.18 -5.38 10.03
N VAL A 28 -1.83 -6.61 9.63
CA VAL A 28 -0.44 -7.02 9.39
C VAL A 28 0.21 -6.17 8.29
N THR A 29 -0.46 -6.02 7.13
CA THR A 29 0.08 -5.22 6.03
C THR A 29 0.27 -3.75 6.46
N LEU A 30 -0.68 -3.15 7.18
CA LEU A 30 -0.53 -1.79 7.72
C LEU A 30 0.62 -1.68 8.72
N SER A 31 0.82 -2.68 9.58
CA SER A 31 1.92 -2.69 10.54
C SER A 31 3.28 -2.70 9.81
N ARG A 32 3.42 -3.55 8.79
CA ARG A 32 4.64 -3.63 7.98
C ARG A 32 4.88 -2.36 7.19
N LEU A 33 3.82 -1.75 6.66
CA LEU A 33 3.91 -0.47 5.96
C LEU A 33 4.38 0.65 6.88
N ARG A 34 3.86 0.72 8.11
CA ARG A 34 4.30 1.68 9.13
C ARG A 34 5.76 1.48 9.51
N GLU A 35 6.20 0.24 9.64
CA GLU A 35 7.60 -0.08 9.89
C GLU A 35 8.49 0.42 8.75
N ALA A 36 8.15 0.09 7.50
CA ALA A 36 8.92 0.53 6.32
C ALA A 36 8.98 2.07 6.21
N LEU A 37 7.85 2.76 6.43
CA LEU A 37 7.76 4.22 6.42
C LEU A 37 8.51 4.91 7.58
N SER A 38 8.91 4.16 8.61
CA SER A 38 9.70 4.69 9.73
C SER A 38 11.21 4.56 9.54
N ARG A 39 11.66 3.91 8.46
CA ARG A 39 13.09 3.77 8.14
C ARG A 39 13.66 5.12 7.69
N GLU A 40 14.91 5.40 8.08
CA GLU A 40 15.64 6.62 7.67
C GLU A 40 15.86 6.68 6.15
N SER A 41 15.94 5.51 5.51
CA SER A 41 16.11 5.37 4.07
C SER A 41 15.11 4.36 3.55
N VAL A 42 14.43 4.71 2.47
CA VAL A 42 13.36 3.90 1.88
C VAL A 42 13.56 3.69 0.40
N PHE A 43 12.96 2.63 -0.14
CA PHE A 43 12.99 2.33 -1.57
C PHE A 43 12.33 3.46 -2.39
N SER A 44 12.65 3.52 -3.69
CA SER A 44 12.17 4.55 -4.64
C SER A 44 10.67 4.83 -4.49
N THR A 45 10.32 6.04 -4.05
CA THR A 45 8.91 6.45 -3.85
C THR A 45 8.28 6.96 -5.13
N GLN A 46 9.00 7.74 -5.92
CA GLN A 46 8.48 8.31 -7.17
C GLN A 46 8.06 7.23 -8.18
N GLU A 47 8.87 6.17 -8.32
CA GLU A 47 8.53 5.05 -9.19
C GLU A 47 7.29 4.32 -8.69
N THR A 48 7.24 3.98 -7.39
CA THR A 48 6.09 3.32 -6.78
C THR A 48 4.81 4.16 -6.91
N ILE A 49 4.86 5.47 -6.68
CA ILE A 49 3.72 6.38 -6.85
C ILE A 49 3.23 6.37 -8.30
N THR A 50 4.15 6.40 -9.26
CA THR A 50 3.79 6.33 -10.69
C THR A 50 3.07 5.03 -11.02
N GLN A 51 3.57 3.89 -10.53
CA GLN A 51 2.92 2.59 -10.73
C GLN A 51 1.55 2.52 -10.05
N ILE A 52 1.39 3.09 -8.85
CA ILE A 52 0.11 3.17 -8.15
C ILE A 52 -0.91 3.98 -8.97
N LEU A 53 -0.51 5.13 -9.51
CA LEU A 53 -1.38 5.97 -10.35
C LEU A 53 -1.84 5.23 -11.60
N LEU A 54 -0.94 4.51 -12.28
CA LEU A 54 -1.28 3.70 -13.45
C LEU A 54 -2.25 2.57 -13.09
N ALA A 55 -2.03 1.88 -11.98
CA ALA A 55 -2.93 0.82 -11.50
C ALA A 55 -4.31 1.35 -11.14
N LEU A 56 -4.40 2.53 -10.51
CA LEU A 56 -5.68 3.16 -10.21
C LEU A 56 -6.42 3.65 -11.46
N ALA A 57 -5.69 4.14 -12.46
CA ALA A 57 -6.26 4.53 -13.75
C ALA A 57 -6.80 3.32 -14.55
N ASP A 58 -6.25 2.13 -14.31
CA ASP A 58 -6.71 0.86 -14.89
C ASP A 58 -7.85 0.25 -14.07
N ASP A 59 -9.08 0.75 -14.27
CA ASP A 59 -10.32 0.27 -13.61
C ASP A 59 -10.21 0.16 -12.06
N LEU A 60 -9.49 1.07 -11.39
CA LEU A 60 -9.29 1.01 -9.94
C LEU A 60 -8.70 -0.34 -9.49
N ASN A 61 -7.63 -0.79 -10.15
CA ASN A 61 -6.94 -2.05 -9.84
C ASN A 61 -6.19 -2.00 -8.49
N THR A 62 -6.96 -1.96 -7.40
CA THR A 62 -6.45 -1.96 -6.03
C THR A 62 -5.68 -3.23 -5.65
N PRO A 63 -5.96 -4.44 -6.19
CA PRO A 63 -5.09 -5.60 -5.96
C PRO A 63 -3.65 -5.36 -6.44
N LEU A 64 -3.49 -4.74 -7.63
CA LEU A 64 -2.17 -4.39 -8.15
C LEU A 64 -1.51 -3.32 -7.26
N VAL A 65 -2.24 -2.26 -6.87
CA VAL A 65 -1.74 -1.24 -5.93
C VAL A 65 -1.20 -1.88 -4.64
N ILE A 66 -1.92 -2.83 -4.07
CA ILE A 66 -1.49 -3.52 -2.84
C ILE A 66 -0.25 -4.37 -3.08
N SER A 67 -0.15 -5.09 -4.20
CA SER A 67 1.06 -5.86 -4.53
C SER A 67 2.29 -4.97 -4.72
N LEU A 68 2.11 -3.78 -5.31
CA LEU A 68 3.17 -2.77 -5.46
C LEU A 68 3.62 -2.23 -4.10
N LEU A 69 2.68 -2.01 -3.18
CA LEU A 69 2.99 -1.61 -1.81
C LEU A 69 3.69 -2.72 -1.03
N GLU A 70 3.23 -3.97 -1.13
CA GLU A 70 3.89 -5.12 -0.50
C GLU A 70 5.34 -5.26 -1.00
N ASN A 71 5.57 -5.09 -2.31
CA ASN A 71 6.91 -5.07 -2.87
C ASN A 71 7.75 -3.90 -2.35
N TRP A 72 7.20 -2.67 -2.32
CA TRP A 72 7.91 -1.50 -1.79
C TRP A 72 8.30 -1.66 -0.31
N ILE A 73 7.40 -2.25 0.49
CA ILE A 73 7.66 -2.62 1.89
C ILE A 73 8.84 -3.58 1.96
N ASP A 74 8.80 -4.67 1.18
CA ASP A 74 9.87 -5.67 1.18
C ASP A 74 11.22 -5.08 0.77
N GLN A 75 11.26 -4.27 -0.29
CA GLN A 75 12.50 -3.60 -0.74
C GLN A 75 13.07 -2.68 0.34
N THR A 76 12.21 -1.85 0.95
CA THR A 76 12.61 -0.91 2.01
C THR A 76 13.13 -1.65 3.24
N LEU A 77 12.41 -2.68 3.71
CA LEU A 77 12.83 -3.45 4.89
C LEU A 77 14.10 -4.28 4.63
N ASN A 78 14.40 -4.61 3.37
CA ASN A 78 15.66 -5.24 2.95
C ASN A 78 16.80 -4.22 2.74
N GLY A 79 16.59 -2.93 3.05
CA GLY A 79 17.62 -1.90 3.03
C GLY A 79 17.83 -1.21 1.70
N ALA A 80 16.93 -1.40 0.72
CA ALA A 80 16.95 -0.59 -0.48
C ALA A 80 16.64 0.88 -0.16
N SER A 81 17.20 1.80 -0.95
CA SER A 81 17.17 3.23 -0.71
C SER A 81 16.91 4.02 -1.99
N GLY A 82 16.54 5.30 -1.86
CA GLY A 82 16.36 6.21 -2.99
C GLY A 82 15.00 6.90 -3.08
N GLY A 83 14.18 6.88 -2.02
CA GLY A 83 12.91 7.60 -1.95
C GLY A 83 12.74 8.43 -0.68
N ASP A 84 11.60 9.11 -0.60
CA ASP A 84 11.18 9.91 0.54
C ASP A 84 9.86 9.37 1.12
N SER A 85 9.91 8.90 2.38
CA SER A 85 8.76 8.30 3.05
C SER A 85 7.56 9.24 3.17
N ASP A 86 7.79 10.55 3.26
CA ASP A 86 6.72 11.52 3.45
C ASP A 86 5.92 11.74 2.16
N GLU A 87 6.58 11.73 0.99
CA GLU A 87 5.90 11.75 -0.31
C GLU A 87 4.94 10.56 -0.47
N LEU A 88 5.37 9.36 -0.04
CA LEU A 88 4.54 8.18 -0.14
C LEU A 88 3.37 8.24 0.85
N LYS A 89 3.56 8.74 2.08
CA LYS A 89 2.46 8.94 3.06
C LYS A 89 1.39 9.87 2.49
N ASP A 90 1.79 11.02 1.98
CA ASP A 90 0.87 12.02 1.42
C ASP A 90 0.10 11.46 0.22
N CYS A 91 0.79 10.72 -0.65
CA CYS A 91 0.18 10.04 -1.79
C CYS A 91 -0.87 8.99 -1.34
N LEU A 92 -0.55 8.17 -0.33
CA LEU A 92 -1.45 7.14 0.17
C LEU A 92 -2.67 7.70 0.90
N ASP A 93 -2.53 8.82 1.61
CA ASP A 93 -3.70 9.51 2.19
C ASP A 93 -4.55 10.15 1.07
N SER A 94 -3.92 10.80 0.10
CA SER A 94 -4.63 11.49 -0.99
C SER A 94 -5.38 10.54 -1.93
N LEU A 95 -4.74 9.46 -2.36
CA LEU A 95 -5.30 8.53 -3.35
C LEU A 95 -6.13 7.43 -2.70
N LEU A 96 -5.64 6.91 -1.57
CA LEU A 96 -6.21 5.73 -0.93
C LEU A 96 -6.86 6.04 0.41
N GLY A 97 -6.84 7.26 0.94
CA GLY A 97 -7.42 7.59 2.25
C GLY A 97 -6.79 6.81 3.41
N LEU A 98 -5.52 6.41 3.27
CA LEU A 98 -4.78 5.69 4.30
C LEU A 98 -3.95 6.67 5.12
N LYS A 99 -4.50 7.09 6.26
CA LYS A 99 -3.77 7.89 7.24
C LYS A 99 -2.75 7.03 8.01
N LEU A 100 -1.46 7.28 7.74
CA LEU A 100 -0.31 6.51 8.25
C LEU A 100 0.55 7.36 9.18
#